data_AF-A0A832STR6-F1
#
_entry.id   AF-A0A832STR6-F1
#
_cell.length_a   1.000
_cell.length_b   1.000
_cell.length_c   1.000
_cell.angle_alpha   90.00
_cell.angle_beta   90.00
_cell.angle_gamma   90.00
#
_symmetry.space_group_name_H-M   'P 1'
#
loop_
_entity.id
_entity.type
_entity.pdbx_description
1 polymer ?
#
loop_
_entity_poly.entity_id
_entity_poly.type
_entity_poly.pdbx_seq_one_letter_code
_entity_poly.pdbx_strand_id
1 'polypeptide(L)'
;MSREFIELLKRKAEERERIIKNLDDYLMRIKEAARELDPKARVVLFGSFARGNPRPDSDIDILVITDAWRKAEMIVHISERVGGVGIFEIHVATTEEYENWYMQFIDAYREV
;
A
#
# COMPACT_ATOMS: atom_id res chain seq x y z
N MET A 1 13.40 12.88 -26.88
CA MET A 1 13.32 12.87 -25.40
C MET A 1 14.55 13.58 -24.84
N SER A 2 14.38 14.47 -23.86
CA SER A 2 15.52 15.17 -23.23
C SER A 2 16.29 14.24 -22.29
N ARG A 3 17.58 14.52 -22.07
CA ARG A 3 18.43 13.77 -21.13
C ARG A 3 17.86 13.80 -19.70
N GLU A 4 17.28 14.93 -19.31
CA GLU A 4 16.62 15.11 -18.00
C GLU A 4 15.43 14.19 -17.81
N PHE A 5 14.63 13.99 -18.87
CA PHE A 5 13.48 13.08 -18.80
C PHE A 5 13.90 11.62 -18.59
N ILE A 6 14.94 11.18 -19.30
CA ILE A 6 15.50 9.82 -19.12
C ILE A 6 16.04 9.64 -17.69
N GLU A 7 16.73 10.64 -17.15
CA GLU A 7 17.27 10.60 -15.80
C GLU A 7 16.16 10.52 -14.73
N LEU A 8 15.08 11.28 -14.91
CA LEU A 8 13.90 11.21 -14.05
C LEU A 8 13.29 9.79 -14.03
N LEU A 9 13.15 9.18 -15.21
CA LEU A 9 12.59 7.82 -15.33
C LEU A 9 13.48 6.78 -14.63
N LYS A 10 14.81 6.90 -14.76
CA LYS A 10 15.75 6.02 -14.05
C LYS A 10 15.60 6.13 -12.54
N ARG A 11 15.56 7.36 -12.00
CA ARG A 11 15.39 7.59 -10.55
C ARG A 11 14.09 6.98 -10.02
N LYS A 12 12.99 7.13 -10.77
CA LYS A 12 11.70 6.50 -10.40
C LYS A 12 11.79 4.97 -10.41
N ALA A 13 12.45 4.38 -11.40
CA ALA A 13 12.63 2.93 -11.47
C ALA A 13 13.50 2.41 -10.31
N GLU A 14 14.60 3.08 -9.99
CA GLU A 14 15.49 2.76 -8.86
C GLU A 14 14.75 2.87 -7.51
N GLU A 15 13.93 3.91 -7.33
CA GLU A 15 13.10 4.06 -6.14
C GLU A 15 12.07 2.92 -6.03
N ARG A 16 11.38 2.58 -7.13
CA ARG A 16 10.42 1.47 -7.18
C ARG A 16 11.08 0.16 -6.78
N GLU A 17 12.24 -0.14 -7.36
CA GLU A 17 13.00 -1.36 -7.06
C GLU A 17 13.45 -1.40 -5.59
N ARG A 18 13.90 -0.26 -5.04
CA ARG A 18 14.27 -0.16 -3.63
C ARG A 18 13.08 -0.44 -2.71
N ILE A 19 11.90 0.08 -3.03
CA ILE A 19 10.68 -0.15 -2.24
C ILE A 19 10.29 -1.64 -2.30
N ILE A 20 10.26 -2.23 -3.49
CA ILE A 20 9.92 -3.65 -3.67
C ILE A 20 10.88 -4.56 -2.90
N LYS A 21 12.19 -4.30 -2.96
CA LYS A 21 13.21 -5.07 -2.23
C LYS A 21 13.07 -5.00 -0.72
N ASN A 22 12.47 -3.92 -0.19
CA ASN A 22 12.28 -3.69 1.24
C ASN A 22 10.80 -3.71 1.63
N LEU A 23 9.95 -4.40 0.85
CA LEU A 23 8.50 -4.31 0.98
C LEU A 23 8.01 -4.58 2.40
N ASP A 24 8.56 -5.58 3.09
CA ASP A 24 8.17 -5.91 4.46
C ASP A 24 8.39 -4.75 5.45
N ASP A 25 9.49 -3.99 5.33
CA ASP A 25 9.76 -2.80 6.16
C ASP A 25 8.72 -1.70 5.89
N TYR A 26 8.40 -1.48 4.62
CA TYR A 26 7.38 -0.52 4.22
C TYR A 26 5.99 -0.91 4.75
N LEU A 27 5.61 -2.19 4.65
CA LEU A 27 4.35 -2.70 5.18
C LEU A 27 4.27 -2.53 6.70
N MET A 28 5.35 -2.77 7.43
CA MET A 28 5.41 -2.52 8.87
C MET A 28 5.23 -1.04 9.20
N ARG A 29 5.88 -0.14 8.47
CA ARG A 29 5.71 1.31 8.64
C ARG A 29 4.29 1.78 8.32
N ILE A 30 3.64 1.20 7.32
CA ILE A 30 2.23 1.45 6.99
C ILE A 30 1.34 1.02 8.15
N LYS A 31 1.55 -0.17 8.70
CA LYS A 31 0.82 -0.69 9.86
C LYS A 31 1.00 0.19 11.09
N GLU A 32 2.22 0.64 11.36
CA GLU A 32 2.50 1.57 12.46
C GLU A 32 1.76 2.90 12.26
N ALA A 33 1.86 3.51 11.07
CA ALA A 33 1.16 4.75 10.75
C ALA A 33 -0.37 4.61 10.87
N ALA A 34 -0.94 3.48 10.42
CA ALA A 34 -2.36 3.23 10.58
C ALA A 34 -2.76 3.13 12.06
N ARG A 35 -1.93 2.48 12.87
CA ARG A 35 -2.18 2.28 14.32
C ARG A 35 -1.99 3.52 15.17
N GLU A 36 -1.28 4.53 14.68
CA GLU A 36 -1.22 5.85 15.32
C GLU A 36 -2.59 6.53 15.33
N LEU A 37 -3.41 6.31 14.29
CA LEU A 37 -4.76 6.89 14.18
C LEU A 37 -5.85 5.98 14.74
N ASP A 38 -5.72 4.66 14.55
CA ASP A 38 -6.59 3.64 15.16
C ASP A 38 -5.79 2.42 15.61
N PRO A 39 -5.57 2.22 16.92
CA PRO A 39 -4.82 1.08 17.45
C PRO A 39 -5.35 -0.30 17.03
N LYS A 40 -6.62 -0.39 16.59
CA LYS A 40 -7.25 -1.63 16.11
C LYS A 40 -7.12 -1.82 14.60
N ALA A 41 -6.56 -0.86 13.88
CA ALA A 41 -6.38 -0.97 12.44
C ALA A 41 -5.56 -2.22 12.07
N ARG A 42 -6.07 -2.93 11.06
CA ARG A 42 -5.41 -4.08 10.44
C ARG A 42 -4.93 -3.68 9.05
N VAL A 43 -3.78 -4.22 8.64
CA VAL A 43 -3.19 -3.93 7.33
C VAL A 43 -2.99 -5.23 6.60
N VAL A 44 -3.52 -5.28 5.37
CA VAL A 44 -3.52 -6.46 4.52
C VAL A 44 -2.89 -6.08 3.19
N LEU A 45 -1.79 -6.75 2.82
CA LEU A 45 -1.28 -6.75 1.46
C LEU A 45 -2.16 -7.69 0.63
N PHE A 46 -2.63 -7.24 -0.53
CA PHE A 46 -3.38 -8.08 -1.45
C PHE A 46 -2.87 -7.91 -2.89
N GLY A 47 -3.59 -8.50 -3.85
CA GLY A 47 -3.31 -8.31 -5.26
C GLY A 47 -2.03 -9.01 -5.74
N SER A 48 -1.37 -8.43 -6.74
CA SER A 48 -0.31 -9.12 -7.49
C SER A 48 0.94 -9.43 -6.66
N PHE A 49 1.28 -8.58 -5.70
CA PHE A 49 2.39 -8.82 -4.77
C PHE A 49 2.05 -9.93 -3.77
N ALA A 50 0.81 -9.99 -3.26
CA ALA A 50 0.37 -11.09 -2.41
C ALA A 50 0.36 -12.44 -3.16
N ARG A 51 0.01 -12.43 -4.46
CA ARG A 51 0.07 -13.63 -5.33
C ARG A 51 1.48 -14.10 -5.68
N GLY A 52 2.49 -13.25 -5.49
CA GLY A 52 3.88 -13.55 -5.87
C GLY A 52 4.15 -13.48 -7.38
N ASN A 53 3.27 -12.86 -8.16
CA ASN A 53 3.44 -12.67 -9.61
C ASN A 53 3.23 -11.22 -10.09
N PRO A 54 3.85 -10.20 -9.45
CA PRO A 54 3.71 -8.81 -9.87
C PRO A 54 4.35 -8.57 -11.25
N ARG A 55 3.75 -7.67 -12.03
CA ARG A 55 4.38 -7.11 -13.23
C ARG A 55 5.37 -6.01 -12.83
N PRO A 56 6.31 -5.63 -13.70
CA PRO A 56 7.24 -4.53 -13.41
C PRO A 56 6.53 -3.20 -13.07
N ASP A 57 5.35 -2.98 -13.63
CA ASP A 57 4.49 -1.81 -13.43
C ASP A 57 3.35 -2.05 -12.44
N SER A 58 3.28 -3.22 -11.78
CA SER A 58 2.25 -3.52 -10.78
C SER A 58 2.41 -2.67 -9.55
N ASP A 59 1.33 -2.04 -9.09
CA ASP A 59 1.28 -1.33 -7.81
C ASP A 59 1.16 -2.32 -6.63
N ILE A 60 1.45 -1.81 -5.44
CA ILE A 60 1.40 -2.56 -4.18
C ILE A 60 0.06 -2.24 -3.52
N ASP A 61 -0.90 -3.14 -3.71
CA ASP A 61 -2.27 -3.00 -3.21
C ASP A 61 -2.33 -3.28 -1.71
N ILE A 62 -2.69 -2.27 -0.92
CA ILE A 62 -2.77 -2.35 0.54
C ILE A 62 -4.17 -2.00 1.01
N LEU A 63 -4.78 -2.88 1.80
CA LEU A 63 -6.05 -2.65 2.45
C LEU A 63 -5.84 -2.39 3.94
N VAL A 64 -6.24 -1.21 4.39
CA VAL A 64 -6.31 -0.84 5.80
C VAL A 64 -7.76 -1.02 6.26
N ILE A 65 -7.97 -1.91 7.22
CA ILE A 65 -9.29 -2.21 7.78
C ILE A 65 -9.41 -1.48 9.11
N THR A 66 -10.35 -0.55 9.20
CA THR A 66 -10.60 0.28 10.38
C THR A 66 -12.04 0.80 10.39
N ASP A 67 -12.65 0.84 11.57
CA ASP A 67 -13.97 1.44 11.78
C ASP A 67 -13.87 2.92 12.22
N ALA A 68 -12.67 3.51 12.14
CA ALA A 68 -12.48 4.93 12.36
C ALA A 68 -13.11 5.76 11.22
N TRP A 69 -13.78 6.85 11.59
CA TRP A 69 -14.56 7.68 10.65
C TRP A 69 -13.69 8.47 9.64
N ARG A 70 -12.37 8.57 9.85
CA ARG A 70 -11.46 9.46 9.11
C ARG A 70 -10.66 8.73 8.03
N LYS A 71 -11.34 8.01 7.12
CA LYS A 71 -10.68 7.23 6.04
C LYS A 71 -9.71 8.06 5.18
N ALA A 72 -10.12 9.26 4.76
CA ALA A 72 -9.28 10.13 3.94
C ALA A 72 -8.02 10.61 4.68
N GLU A 73 -8.15 10.94 5.98
CA GLU A 73 -7.00 11.31 6.80
C GLU A 73 -6.06 10.13 6.98
N MET A 74 -6.58 8.91 7.16
CA MET A 74 -5.78 7.69 7.23
C MET A 74 -4.90 7.53 5.98
N ILE A 75 -5.47 7.69 4.79
CA ILE A 75 -4.72 7.59 3.52
C ILE A 75 -3.62 8.65 3.47
N VAL A 76 -3.96 9.91 3.79
CA VAL A 76 -3.00 11.03 3.76
C VAL A 76 -1.87 10.80 4.75
N HIS A 77 -2.19 10.47 6.01
CA HIS A 77 -1.23 10.22 7.07
C HIS A 77 -0.26 9.09 6.73
N ILE A 78 -0.78 7.95 6.26
CA ILE A 78 0.07 6.83 5.83
C ILE A 78 0.97 7.26 4.66
N SER A 79 0.40 7.93 3.66
CA SER A 79 1.16 8.36 2.47
C SER A 79 2.31 9.32 2.81
N GLU A 80 2.05 10.30 3.69
CA GLU A 80 3.07 11.24 4.17
C GLU A 80 4.18 10.55 4.99
N ARG A 81 3.81 9.54 5.80
CA ARG A 81 4.74 8.84 6.68
C ARG A 81 5.66 7.87 5.94
N VAL A 82 5.12 7.22 4.91
CA VAL A 82 5.78 6.09 4.23
C VAL A 82 6.55 6.56 2.99
N GLY A 83 6.07 7.60 2.31
CA GLY A 83 6.60 8.05 1.03
C GLY A 83 6.29 7.07 -0.11
N GLY A 84 7.07 7.09 -1.19
CA GLY A 84 6.85 6.20 -2.33
C GLY A 84 5.61 6.56 -3.15
N VAL A 85 5.39 7.87 -3.37
CA VAL A 85 4.22 8.38 -4.10
C VAL A 85 4.09 7.68 -5.45
N GLY A 86 2.99 6.94 -5.64
CA GLY A 86 2.64 6.28 -6.91
C GLY A 86 3.08 4.82 -7.06
N ILE A 87 3.59 4.16 -6.01
CA ILE A 87 3.73 2.68 -6.00
C ILE A 87 2.74 1.99 -5.06
N PHE A 88 2.35 2.65 -3.97
CA PHE A 88 1.39 2.12 -3.01
C PHE A 88 -0.02 2.56 -3.40
N GLU A 89 -0.92 1.59 -3.56
CA GLU A 89 -2.35 1.84 -3.70
C GLU A 89 -3.03 1.50 -2.37
N ILE A 90 -3.35 2.53 -1.58
CA ILE A 90 -3.91 2.38 -0.23
C ILE A 90 -5.43 2.49 -0.30
N HIS A 91 -6.09 1.41 0.08
CA HIS A 91 -7.53 1.34 0.29
C HIS A 91 -7.81 1.37 1.79
N VAL A 92 -8.87 2.08 2.19
CA VAL A 92 -9.35 2.07 3.58
C VAL A 92 -10.80 1.60 3.59
N ALA A 93 -11.07 0.54 4.35
CA ALA A 93 -12.38 -0.08 4.46
C ALA A 93 -12.79 -0.28 5.92
N THR A 94 -14.09 -0.26 6.19
CA THR A 94 -14.62 -0.73 7.48
C THR A 94 -14.52 -2.26 7.57
N THR A 95 -14.69 -2.80 8.77
CA THR A 95 -14.77 -4.26 8.96
C THR A 95 -15.90 -4.85 8.11
N GLU A 96 -17.05 -4.16 8.06
CA GLU A 96 -18.20 -4.57 7.25
C GLU A 96 -17.91 -4.56 5.74
N GLU A 97 -17.28 -3.51 5.22
CA GLU A 97 -16.89 -3.42 3.80
C GLU A 97 -15.84 -4.48 3.45
N TYR A 98 -14.91 -4.77 4.37
CA TYR A 98 -13.93 -5.83 4.18
C TYR A 98 -14.62 -7.20 4.01
N GLU A 99 -15.48 -7.57 4.96
CA GLU A 99 -16.14 -8.88 5.00
C GLU A 99 -17.15 -9.06 3.86
N ASN A 100 -17.93 -8.03 3.55
CA ASN A 100 -19.03 -8.13 2.58
C ASN A 100 -18.63 -7.81 1.14
N TRP A 101 -17.55 -7.06 0.92
CA TRP A 101 -17.11 -6.66 -0.41
C TRP A 101 -15.71 -7.19 -0.73
N TYR A 102 -14.67 -6.70 -0.04
CA TYR A 102 -13.29 -7.00 -0.43
C TYR A 102 -12.97 -8.50 -0.41
N MET A 103 -13.46 -9.25 0.57
CA MET A 103 -13.24 -10.70 0.65
C MET A 103 -13.79 -11.47 -0.56
N GLN A 104 -14.75 -10.91 -1.31
CA GLN A 104 -15.27 -11.55 -2.53
C GLN A 104 -14.34 -11.39 -3.74
N PHE A 105 -13.46 -10.37 -3.72
CA PHE A 105 -12.60 -10.01 -4.85
C PHE A 105 -11.12 -10.31 -4.60
N ILE A 106 -10.72 -10.49 -3.34
CA ILE A 106 -9.34 -10.80 -2.97
C ILE A 106 -9.12 -12.32 -3.03
N ASP A 107 -8.32 -12.75 -3.99
CA ASP A 107 -7.94 -14.15 -4.21
C ASP A 107 -6.66 -14.57 -3.45
N ALA A 108 -5.77 -13.62 -3.15
CA ALA A 108 -4.61 -13.82 -2.30
C ALA A 108 -4.36 -12.59 -1.43
N TYR A 109 -4.02 -12.82 -0.16
CA TYR A 109 -3.68 -11.76 0.77
C TYR A 109 -2.69 -12.23 1.85
N ARG A 110 -2.02 -11.26 2.46
CA ARG A 110 -1.16 -11.43 3.61
C ARG A 110 -1.44 -10.31 4.61
N GLU A 111 -1.85 -10.69 5.82
CA GLU A 111 -1.91 -9.75 6.93
C GLU A 111 -0.50 -9.45 7.45
N VAL A 112 -0.24 -8.17 7.71
CA VAL A 112 1.04 -7.62 8.17
C VAL A 112 0.99 -7.44 9.67
#